data_AF-A0A7W1DVU9-F1
#
_entry.id   AF-A0A7W1DVU9-F1
#
_cell.length_a   1.000
_cell.length_b   1.000
_cell.length_c   1.000
_cell.angle_alpha   90.00
_cell.angle_beta   90.00
_cell.angle_gamma   90.00
#
_symmetry.space_group_name_H-M   'P 1'
#
loop_
_entity.id
_entity.type
_entity.pdbx_description
1 polymer ?
#
loop_
_entity_poly.entity_id
_entity_poly.type
_entity_poly.pdbx_seq_one_letter_code
_entity_poly.pdbx_strand_id
1 'polypeptide(L)'
;MGEAFGYPIGPSVPEANGSPGSRRITIALLSLLRRVAALIFVALIAYGLWSRDGISDGRWLAILGTGWLLLLVALWPTLPASVPTFARTTIRTALLIATVFVVLAVQLLRIQVVQRQATVDRVATDPRSGEVIANARIQIADLEGRRGRIFDRNGAILANTVFEGDTARRIYPDPESAYVVGYFSPLLYGKAGLEASYDG
;
A
#
# COMPACT_ATOMS: atom_id res chain seq x y z
N MET A 1 -9.36 -74.48 46.20
CA MET A 1 -8.63 -73.31 46.75
C MET A 1 -7.39 -73.11 45.91
N GLY A 2 -7.17 -72.03 45.16
CA GLY A 2 -7.95 -70.82 44.92
C GLY A 2 -7.41 -70.11 43.67
N GLU A 3 -8.34 -69.63 42.87
CA GLU A 3 -8.31 -68.45 41.98
C GLU A 3 -7.10 -68.20 41.06
N ALA A 4 -7.27 -68.61 39.80
CA ALA A 4 -6.57 -68.05 38.66
C ALA A 4 -7.17 -66.67 38.33
N PHE A 5 -6.38 -65.61 38.52
CA PHE A 5 -6.73 -64.22 38.25
C PHE A 5 -6.82 -63.98 36.73
N GLY A 6 -8.03 -64.03 36.19
CA GLY A 6 -8.31 -63.68 34.79
C GLY A 6 -8.34 -62.16 34.60
N TYR A 7 -7.34 -61.60 33.93
CA TYR A 7 -7.40 -60.21 33.45
C TYR A 7 -8.38 -60.10 32.26
N PRO A 8 -9.30 -59.12 32.24
CA PRO A 8 -10.13 -58.87 31.06
C PRO A 8 -9.25 -58.30 29.94
N ILE A 9 -9.25 -58.99 28.79
CA ILE A 9 -8.69 -58.50 27.53
C ILE A 9 -9.41 -57.19 27.20
N GLY A 10 -8.73 -56.05 27.35
CA GLY A 10 -9.27 -54.75 26.96
C GLY A 10 -9.55 -54.69 25.45
N PRO A 11 -10.44 -53.79 24.99
CA PRO A 11 -10.81 -53.70 23.58
C PRO A 11 -9.57 -53.47 22.72
N SER A 12 -9.39 -54.31 21.70
CA SER A 12 -8.36 -54.18 20.67
C SER A 12 -8.43 -52.80 20.05
N VAL A 13 -7.42 -51.97 20.30
CA VAL A 13 -7.25 -50.69 19.62
C VAL A 13 -7.14 -50.98 18.11
N PRO A 14 -7.99 -50.40 17.25
CA PRO A 14 -7.83 -50.59 15.81
C PRO A 14 -6.50 -49.98 15.38
N GLU A 15 -5.55 -50.84 14.97
CA GLU A 15 -4.33 -50.41 14.29
C GLU A 15 -4.74 -49.59 13.06
N ALA A 16 -4.46 -48.29 13.11
CA ALA A 16 -4.57 -47.41 11.96
C ALA A 16 -3.51 -47.81 10.93
N ASN A 17 -3.82 -48.84 10.13
CA ASN A 17 -3.01 -49.36 9.03
C ASN A 17 -3.01 -48.36 7.86
N GLY A 18 -2.27 -47.27 8.02
CA GLY A 18 -1.90 -46.38 6.91
C GLY A 18 -0.58 -46.85 6.33
N SER A 19 -0.60 -47.42 5.12
CA SER A 19 0.60 -47.95 4.46
C SER A 19 1.72 -46.89 4.41
N PRO A 20 2.99 -47.24 4.69
CA PRO A 20 4.10 -46.29 4.77
C PRO A 20 4.34 -45.52 3.45
N GLY A 21 3.90 -46.07 2.31
CA GLY A 21 3.96 -45.40 1.00
C GLY A 21 3.02 -44.19 0.90
N SER A 22 1.80 -44.27 1.43
CA SER A 22 0.80 -43.20 1.35
C SER A 22 1.21 -41.93 2.12
N ARG A 23 1.83 -42.09 3.30
CA ARG A 23 2.33 -40.95 4.10
C ARG A 23 3.50 -40.22 3.46
N ARG A 24 4.38 -40.93 2.73
CA ARG A 24 5.51 -40.32 2.02
C ARG A 24 5.03 -39.49 0.83
N ILE A 25 4.03 -40.00 0.10
CA ILE A 25 3.44 -39.32 -1.06
C ILE A 25 2.72 -38.02 -0.63
N THR A 26 1.96 -38.04 0.46
CA THR A 26 1.23 -36.84 0.93
C THR A 26 2.18 -35.75 1.41
N ILE A 27 3.25 -36.08 2.14
CA ILE A 27 4.25 -35.12 2.59
C ILE A 27 5.01 -34.51 1.39
N ALA A 28 5.41 -35.34 0.43
CA ALA A 28 6.06 -34.87 -0.79
C ALA A 28 5.17 -33.93 -1.62
N LEU A 29 3.90 -34.29 -1.80
CA LEU A 29 2.91 -33.49 -2.51
C LEU A 29 2.68 -32.13 -1.85
N LEU A 30 2.52 -32.10 -0.51
CA LEU A 30 2.38 -30.85 0.25
C LEU A 30 3.63 -29.97 0.13
N SER A 31 4.81 -30.58 0.13
CA SER A 31 6.07 -29.84 -0.05
C SER A 31 6.21 -29.24 -1.45
N LEU A 32 5.77 -29.95 -2.48
CA LEU A 32 5.75 -29.48 -3.86
C LEU A 32 4.77 -28.32 -4.03
N LEU A 33 3.55 -28.45 -3.49
CA LEU A 33 2.53 -27.40 -3.51
C LEU A 33 3.04 -26.10 -2.89
N ARG A 34 3.76 -26.18 -1.76
CA ARG A 34 4.36 -25.01 -1.09
C ARG A 34 5.42 -24.32 -1.95
N ARG A 35 6.28 -25.09 -2.62
CA ARG A 35 7.31 -24.55 -3.52
C ARG A 35 6.67 -23.85 -4.72
N VAL A 36 5.64 -24.45 -5.30
CA VAL A 36 4.88 -23.85 -6.41
C VAL A 36 4.19 -22.56 -5.96
N ALA A 37 3.54 -22.56 -4.79
CA ALA A 37 2.92 -21.36 -4.23
C ALA A 37 3.92 -20.22 -3.99
N ALA A 38 5.13 -20.54 -3.47
CA ALA A 38 6.19 -19.56 -3.28
C ALA A 38 6.69 -18.99 -4.62
N LEU A 39 6.88 -19.83 -5.64
CA LEU A 39 7.28 -19.38 -6.98
C LEU A 39 6.23 -18.47 -7.62
N ILE A 40 4.94 -18.82 -7.51
CA ILE A 40 3.84 -18.00 -8.02
C ILE A 40 3.78 -16.66 -7.28
N PHE A 41 3.94 -16.65 -5.95
CA PHE A 41 4.01 -15.42 -5.17
C PHE A 41 5.13 -14.51 -5.70
N VAL A 42 6.36 -15.02 -5.83
CA VAL A 42 7.49 -14.23 -6.32
C VAL A 42 7.23 -13.71 -7.73
N ALA A 43 6.67 -14.53 -8.62
CA ALA A 43 6.33 -14.12 -9.98
C ALA A 43 5.27 -13.01 -10.02
N LEU A 44 4.23 -13.09 -9.18
CA LEU A 44 3.18 -12.07 -9.06
C LEU A 44 3.73 -10.73 -8.57
N ILE A 45 4.59 -10.77 -7.54
CA ILE A 45 5.22 -9.58 -6.98
C ILE A 45 6.19 -8.96 -8.00
N ALA A 46 7.02 -9.77 -8.65
CA ALA A 46 7.93 -9.30 -9.70
C ALA A 46 7.16 -8.67 -10.87
N TYR A 47 6.06 -9.30 -11.32
CA TYR A 47 5.20 -8.77 -12.37
C TYR A 47 4.60 -7.42 -11.99
N GLY A 48 4.01 -7.29 -10.80
CA GLY A 48 3.38 -6.03 -10.41
C GLY A 48 4.36 -4.92 -10.02
N LEU A 49 5.60 -5.25 -9.65
CA LEU A 49 6.70 -4.28 -9.50
C LEU A 49 7.26 -3.82 -10.86
N TRP A 50 7.30 -4.71 -11.86
CA TRP A 50 7.79 -4.39 -13.20
C TRP A 50 6.80 -3.54 -14.01
N SER A 51 5.51 -3.77 -13.84
CA SER A 51 4.46 -3.06 -14.57
C SER A 51 4.23 -1.65 -14.02
N ARG A 52 5.01 -0.68 -14.52
CA ARG A 52 5.00 0.72 -14.06
C ARG A 52 3.72 1.48 -14.46
N ASP A 53 3.18 1.28 -15.67
CA ASP A 53 2.22 2.22 -16.28
C ASP A 53 0.87 1.61 -16.75
N GLY A 54 0.38 0.54 -16.12
CA GLY A 54 -0.86 -0.12 -16.62
C GLY A 54 -1.73 -0.85 -15.60
N ILE A 55 -1.37 -0.82 -14.31
CA ILE A 55 -2.12 -1.52 -13.27
C ILE A 55 -2.87 -0.49 -12.44
N SER A 56 -4.21 -0.54 -12.49
CA SER A 56 -5.06 0.24 -11.58
C SER A 56 -4.79 -0.16 -10.12
N ASP A 57 -4.93 0.78 -9.19
CA ASP A 57 -4.65 0.54 -7.77
C ASP A 57 -5.43 -0.67 -7.21
N GLY A 58 -6.67 -0.86 -7.64
CA GLY A 58 -7.49 -2.02 -7.27
C GLY A 58 -6.92 -3.36 -7.77
N ARG A 59 -6.37 -3.41 -8.99
CA ARG A 59 -5.75 -4.63 -9.53
C ARG A 59 -4.45 -4.96 -8.81
N TRP A 60 -3.68 -3.95 -8.43
CA TRP A 60 -2.47 -4.14 -7.62
C TRP A 60 -2.81 -4.69 -6.23
N LEU A 61 -3.83 -4.15 -5.57
CA LEU A 61 -4.32 -4.68 -4.29
C LEU A 61 -4.82 -6.12 -4.41
N ALA A 62 -5.48 -6.47 -5.52
CA ALA A 62 -5.88 -7.86 -5.77
C ALA A 62 -4.68 -8.79 -5.92
N ILE A 63 -3.64 -8.39 -6.65
CA ILE A 63 -2.39 -9.15 -6.79
C ILE A 63 -1.72 -9.36 -5.42
N LEU A 64 -1.66 -8.31 -4.58
CA LEU A 64 -1.13 -8.41 -3.23
C LEU A 64 -1.96 -9.32 -2.33
N GLY A 65 -3.29 -9.21 -2.39
CA GLY A 65 -4.19 -10.08 -1.63
C GLY A 65 -4.04 -11.55 -2.02
N THR A 66 -4.05 -11.85 -3.32
CA THR A 66 -3.83 -13.21 -3.83
C THR A 66 -2.42 -13.70 -3.48
N GLY A 67 -1.40 -12.84 -3.62
CA GLY A 67 -0.04 -13.15 -3.24
C GLY A 67 0.09 -13.48 -1.75
N TRP A 68 -0.57 -12.73 -0.87
CA TRP A 68 -0.56 -12.99 0.57
C TRP A 68 -1.17 -14.35 0.93
N LEU A 69 -2.28 -14.74 0.29
CA LEU A 69 -2.86 -16.08 0.50
C LEU A 69 -1.90 -17.19 0.05
N LEU A 70 -1.22 -17.02 -1.09
CA LEU A 70 -0.21 -17.95 -1.56
C LEU A 70 1.00 -18.02 -0.61
N LEU A 71 1.40 -16.87 -0.05
CA LEU A 71 2.48 -16.77 0.93
C LEU A 71 2.11 -17.51 2.23
N LEU A 72 0.88 -17.40 2.71
CA LEU A 72 0.38 -18.16 3.86
C LEU A 72 0.41 -19.67 3.62
N VAL A 73 -0.02 -20.12 2.43
CA VAL A 73 0.04 -21.54 2.05
C VAL A 73 1.49 -22.02 1.95
N ALA A 74 2.38 -21.23 1.37
CA ALA A 74 3.79 -21.55 1.20
C ALA A 74 4.53 -21.67 2.54
N LEU A 75 4.28 -20.73 3.46
CA LEU A 75 4.96 -20.67 4.76
C LEU A 75 4.25 -21.45 5.87
N TRP A 76 3.10 -22.07 5.60
CA TRP A 76 2.31 -22.74 6.65
C TRP A 76 3.16 -23.78 7.41
N PRO A 77 3.39 -23.62 8.72
CA PRO A 77 4.37 -24.43 9.41
C PRO A 77 3.89 -25.88 9.60
N THR A 78 4.66 -26.85 9.10
CA THR A 78 4.50 -28.29 9.43
C THR A 78 5.27 -28.59 10.71
N LEU A 79 4.61 -28.37 11.85
CA LEU A 79 5.20 -28.62 13.16
C LEU A 79 5.06 -30.11 13.52
N PRO A 80 6.14 -30.79 13.92
CA PRO A 80 6.06 -32.17 14.38
C PRO A 80 5.24 -32.28 15.67
N ALA A 81 4.62 -33.45 15.88
CA ALA A 81 3.74 -33.70 17.02
C ALA A 81 4.46 -33.61 18.39
N SER A 82 5.79 -33.54 18.40
CA SER A 82 6.64 -33.40 19.58
C SER A 82 6.67 -31.98 20.17
N VAL A 83 6.21 -30.95 19.44
CA VAL A 83 6.26 -29.56 19.92
C VAL A 83 5.10 -29.28 20.89
N PRO A 84 5.32 -28.66 22.07
CA PRO A 84 4.27 -28.27 23.00
C PRO A 84 3.21 -27.38 22.35
N THR A 85 1.94 -27.54 22.75
CA THR A 85 0.79 -26.83 22.14
C THR A 85 0.96 -25.30 22.16
N PHE A 86 1.50 -24.75 23.26
CA PHE A 86 1.77 -23.31 23.40
C PHE A 86 2.79 -22.78 22.37
N ALA A 87 3.87 -23.52 22.13
CA ALA A 87 4.86 -23.12 21.13
C ALA A 87 4.27 -23.12 19.71
N ARG A 88 3.32 -24.03 19.41
CA ARG A 88 2.67 -24.08 18.09
C ARG A 88 1.80 -22.86 17.81
N THR A 89 1.03 -22.41 18.79
CA THR A 89 0.18 -21.21 18.64
C THR A 89 1.05 -19.97 18.47
N THR A 90 2.10 -19.83 19.29
CA THR A 90 3.06 -18.72 19.18
C THR A 90 3.71 -18.67 17.80
N ILE A 91 4.19 -19.80 17.28
CA ILE A 91 4.82 -19.86 15.95
C ILE A 91 3.83 -19.46 14.85
N ARG A 92 2.57 -19.92 14.92
CA ARG A 92 1.55 -19.57 13.92
C ARG A 92 1.21 -18.09 13.95
N THR A 93 1.05 -17.52 15.13
CA THR A 93 0.76 -16.09 15.29
C THR A 93 1.93 -15.24 14.80
N ALA A 94 3.16 -15.59 15.17
CA ALA A 94 4.36 -14.89 14.72
C ALA A 94 4.49 -14.94 13.19
N LEU A 95 4.20 -16.09 12.57
CA LEU A 95 4.27 -16.27 11.13
C LEU A 95 3.17 -15.48 10.40
N LEU A 96 1.95 -15.44 10.95
CA LEU A 96 0.87 -14.61 10.41
C LEU A 96 1.28 -13.13 10.41
N ILE A 97 1.80 -12.63 11.54
CA ILE A 97 2.29 -11.25 11.66
C ILE A 97 3.42 -10.99 10.64
N ALA A 98 4.41 -11.89 10.55
CA ALA A 98 5.52 -11.75 9.61
C ALA A 98 5.04 -11.64 8.15
N THR A 99 4.02 -12.40 7.75
CA THR A 99 3.48 -12.32 6.37
C THR A 99 2.83 -10.98 6.07
N VAL A 100 2.18 -10.35 7.06
CA VAL A 100 1.62 -9.00 6.92
C VAL A 100 2.76 -7.98 6.71
N PHE A 101 3.83 -8.08 7.49
CA PHE A 101 5.01 -7.21 7.32
C PHE A 101 5.65 -7.37 5.93
N VAL A 102 5.70 -8.58 5.38
CA VAL A 102 6.21 -8.82 4.01
C VAL A 102 5.34 -8.10 2.97
N VAL A 103 4.02 -8.19 3.08
CA VAL A 103 3.09 -7.50 2.16
C VAL A 103 3.26 -5.98 2.26
N LEU A 104 3.36 -5.45 3.48
CA LEU A 104 3.60 -4.02 3.70
C LEU A 104 4.95 -3.57 3.14
N ALA A 105 6.00 -4.36 3.32
CA ALA A 105 7.33 -4.06 2.78
C ALA A 105 7.30 -3.99 1.24
N VAL A 106 6.59 -4.91 0.57
CA VAL A 106 6.41 -4.87 -0.89
C VAL A 106 5.62 -3.62 -1.31
N GLN A 107 4.56 -3.27 -0.59
CA GLN A 107 3.76 -2.08 -0.87
C GLN A 107 4.62 -0.82 -0.77
N LEU A 108 5.43 -0.71 0.29
CA LEU A 108 6.35 0.41 0.48
C LEU A 108 7.44 0.45 -0.58
N LEU A 109 7.99 -0.70 -0.96
CA LEU A 109 8.99 -0.80 -2.03
C LEU A 109 8.44 -0.28 -3.36
N ARG A 110 7.18 -0.62 -3.71
CA ARG A 110 6.55 -0.11 -4.93
C ARG A 110 6.45 1.42 -4.90
N ILE A 111 6.01 1.99 -3.79
CA ILE A 111 5.90 3.44 -3.64
C ILE A 111 7.28 4.11 -3.72
N GLN A 112 8.28 3.58 -3.01
CA GLN A 112 9.58 4.23 -2.86
C GLN A 112 10.53 4.03 -4.05
N VAL A 113 10.43 2.91 -4.76
CA VAL A 113 11.35 2.55 -5.85
C VAL A 113 10.69 2.71 -7.21
N VAL A 114 9.44 2.26 -7.36
CA VAL A 114 8.75 2.30 -8.65
C VAL A 114 8.15 3.68 -8.91
N GLN A 115 7.52 4.30 -7.90
CA GLN A 115 6.93 5.64 -8.04
C GLN A 115 7.93 6.78 -7.75
N ARG A 116 9.21 6.47 -7.50
CA ARG A 116 10.26 7.43 -7.12
C ARG A 116 10.38 8.62 -8.07
N GLN A 117 10.23 8.40 -9.38
CA GLN A 117 10.32 9.48 -10.37
C GLN A 117 9.20 10.50 -10.23
N ALA A 118 8.02 10.09 -9.74
CA ALA A 118 6.93 11.02 -9.45
C ALA A 118 7.14 11.80 -8.13
N THR A 119 8.03 11.36 -7.22
CA THR A 119 8.28 11.99 -5.91
C THR A 119 9.50 12.93 -5.91
N VAL A 120 10.53 12.63 -6.69
CA VAL A 120 11.68 13.56 -6.87
C VAL A 120 11.23 14.82 -7.60
N ASP A 121 10.28 14.67 -8.53
CA ASP A 121 9.60 15.78 -9.20
C ASP A 121 8.53 16.45 -8.31
N ARG A 122 8.52 16.21 -6.98
CA ARG A 122 7.57 16.77 -6.01
C ARG A 122 8.18 17.58 -4.88
N VAL A 123 9.50 17.80 -4.84
CA VAL A 123 10.13 18.81 -3.97
C VAL A 123 11.27 19.57 -4.68
N ALA A 124 11.30 20.89 -4.60
CA ALA A 124 12.38 21.77 -5.06
C ALA A 124 12.82 22.70 -3.92
N THR A 125 14.11 22.97 -3.78
CA THR A 125 14.64 23.89 -2.77
C THR A 125 14.94 25.23 -3.42
N ASP A 126 14.40 26.33 -2.88
CA ASP A 126 14.72 27.68 -3.38
C ASP A 126 16.20 28.02 -3.09
N PRO A 127 17.03 28.31 -4.12
CA PRO A 127 18.45 28.61 -3.95
C PRO A 127 18.76 29.86 -3.11
N ARG A 128 17.79 30.77 -2.90
CA ARG A 128 18.00 32.02 -2.17
C ARG A 128 17.59 31.94 -0.70
N SER A 129 16.52 31.20 -0.39
CA SER A 129 15.97 31.10 0.97
C SER A 129 16.28 29.78 1.67
N GLY A 130 16.64 28.72 0.91
CA GLY A 130 16.85 27.36 1.45
C GLY A 130 15.56 26.65 1.85
N GLU A 131 14.40 27.22 1.52
CA GLU A 131 13.10 26.66 1.87
C GLU A 131 12.76 25.45 0.99
N VAL A 132 12.20 24.41 1.62
CA VAL A 132 11.79 23.18 0.94
C VAL A 132 10.38 23.38 0.39
N ILE A 133 10.27 23.59 -0.92
CA ILE A 133 9.01 23.84 -1.62
C ILE A 133 8.54 22.52 -2.24
N ALA A 134 7.28 22.13 -2.04
CA ALA A 134 6.70 21.03 -2.79
C ALA A 134 6.69 21.41 -4.30
N ASN A 135 7.31 20.59 -5.16
CA ASN A 135 7.64 20.91 -6.54
C ASN A 135 6.43 21.50 -7.26
N ALA A 136 6.64 22.73 -7.68
CA ALA A 136 5.63 23.56 -8.26
C ALA A 136 5.09 22.95 -9.56
N ARG A 137 5.74 22.01 -10.25
CA ARG A 137 5.34 21.55 -11.60
C ARG A 137 3.90 21.02 -11.72
N ILE A 138 3.38 20.28 -10.72
CA ILE A 138 1.98 19.81 -10.72
C ILE A 138 1.02 20.96 -10.38
N GLN A 139 1.46 21.92 -9.56
CA GLN A 139 0.68 23.12 -9.22
C GLN A 139 0.84 24.23 -10.26
N ILE A 140 1.88 24.20 -11.10
CA ILE A 140 2.14 25.10 -12.22
C ILE A 140 1.19 24.74 -13.36
N ALA A 141 0.82 23.46 -13.55
CA ALA A 141 -0.31 23.13 -14.42
C ALA A 141 -1.63 23.82 -13.95
N ASP A 142 -1.81 24.00 -12.63
CA ASP A 142 -2.91 24.79 -12.04
C ASP A 142 -2.71 26.32 -12.19
N LEU A 143 -1.46 26.78 -12.36
CA LEU A 143 -1.08 28.18 -12.62
C LEU A 143 -1.04 28.54 -14.12
N GLU A 144 -0.83 27.57 -15.01
CA GLU A 144 -0.81 27.69 -16.48
C GLU A 144 -2.22 27.82 -17.05
N GLY A 145 -3.23 27.34 -16.31
CA GLY A 145 -4.62 27.68 -16.59
C GLY A 145 -4.83 29.19 -16.43
N ARG A 146 -5.30 29.88 -17.48
CA ARG A 146 -5.77 31.27 -17.38
C ARG A 146 -6.93 31.34 -16.38
N ARG A 147 -6.62 31.50 -15.09
CA ARG A 147 -7.60 31.64 -14.02
C ARG A 147 -8.43 32.90 -14.27
N GLY A 148 -9.75 32.77 -14.11
CA GLY A 148 -10.70 33.86 -14.36
C GLY A 148 -10.44 35.09 -13.48
N ARG A 149 -10.88 36.26 -13.95
CA ARG A 149 -10.91 37.49 -13.15
C ARG A 149 -12.13 37.49 -12.25
N ILE A 150 -11.98 37.97 -11.02
CA ILE A 150 -13.09 38.21 -10.10
C ILE A 150 -13.42 39.70 -10.13
N PHE A 151 -14.71 40.02 -10.26
CA PHE A 151 -15.21 41.38 -10.32
C PHE A 151 -16.19 41.66 -9.19
N ASP A 152 -16.29 42.92 -8.79
CA ASP A 152 -17.36 43.42 -7.93
C ASP A 152 -18.64 43.69 -8.74
N ARG A 153 -19.70 44.13 -8.05
CA ARG A 153 -20.99 44.47 -8.67
C ARG A 153 -20.93 45.65 -9.65
N ASN A 154 -19.89 46.47 -9.59
CA ASN A 154 -19.67 47.65 -10.42
C ASN A 154 -18.69 47.37 -11.58
N GLY A 155 -18.18 46.13 -11.69
CA GLY A 155 -17.20 45.73 -12.69
C GLY A 155 -15.74 46.04 -12.33
N ALA A 156 -15.45 46.47 -11.10
CA ALA A 156 -14.09 46.65 -10.60
C ALA A 156 -13.41 45.30 -10.36
N ILE A 157 -12.12 45.20 -10.70
CA ILE A 157 -11.34 43.95 -10.57
C ILE A 157 -10.93 43.75 -9.12
N LEU A 158 -11.33 42.62 -8.53
CA LEU A 158 -10.96 42.22 -7.18
C LEU A 158 -9.82 41.20 -7.16
N ALA A 159 -9.73 40.35 -8.19
CA ALA A 159 -8.61 39.43 -8.37
C ALA A 159 -8.28 39.23 -9.85
N ASN A 160 -7.00 39.26 -10.18
CA ASN A 160 -6.49 39.10 -11.54
C ASN A 160 -5.20 38.29 -11.57
N THR A 161 -4.95 37.60 -12.67
CA THR A 161 -3.67 36.91 -12.91
C THR A 161 -2.84 37.74 -13.87
N VAL A 162 -1.66 38.16 -13.43
CA VAL A 162 -0.68 38.87 -14.26
C VAL A 162 0.47 37.92 -14.58
N PHE A 163 0.85 37.85 -15.84
CA PHE A 163 1.99 37.05 -16.30
C PHE A 163 3.23 37.94 -16.32
N GLU A 164 4.21 37.61 -15.47
CA GLU A 164 5.55 38.20 -15.48
C GLU A 164 6.51 37.18 -16.08
N GLY A 165 6.72 37.25 -17.40
CA GLY A 165 7.46 36.21 -18.13
C GLY A 165 6.70 34.89 -18.16
N ASP A 166 7.34 33.82 -17.66
CA ASP A 166 6.75 32.47 -17.56
C ASP A 166 6.06 32.22 -16.22
N THR A 167 5.98 33.24 -15.35
CA THR A 167 5.39 33.13 -14.01
C THR A 167 4.04 33.84 -13.96
N ALA A 168 2.97 33.09 -13.68
CA ALA A 168 1.66 33.64 -13.39
C ALA A 168 1.56 34.04 -11.91
N ARG A 169 1.24 35.31 -11.64
CA ARG A 169 1.03 35.84 -10.29
C ARG A 169 -0.43 36.29 -10.13
N ARG A 170 -1.09 35.83 -9.07
CA ARG A 170 -2.40 36.34 -8.66
C ARG A 170 -2.22 37.67 -7.90
N ILE A 171 -2.88 38.72 -8.37
CA ILE A 171 -2.85 40.07 -7.79
C ILE A 171 -4.25 40.43 -7.31
N TYR A 172 -4.32 41.06 -6.15
CA TYR A 172 -5.52 41.59 -5.52
C TYR A 172 -5.35 43.12 -5.46
N PRO A 173 -5.93 43.87 -6.42
CA PRO A 173 -5.72 45.33 -6.49
C PRO A 173 -6.28 46.08 -5.28
N ASP A 174 -7.36 45.55 -4.69
CA ASP A 174 -8.00 46.10 -3.51
C ASP A 174 -7.80 45.16 -2.29
N PRO A 175 -6.91 45.50 -1.34
CA PRO A 175 -6.64 44.68 -0.17
C PRO A 175 -7.83 44.60 0.80
N GLU A 176 -8.77 45.55 0.79
CA GLU A 176 -9.94 45.49 1.68
C GLU A 176 -10.91 44.38 1.27
N SER A 177 -10.93 44.04 -0.02
CA SER A 177 -11.72 42.92 -0.56
C SER A 177 -11.17 41.54 -0.17
N ALA A 178 -9.94 41.46 0.35
CA ALA A 178 -9.22 40.20 0.59
C ALA A 178 -9.93 39.27 1.58
N TYR A 179 -10.68 39.79 2.55
CA TYR A 179 -11.44 38.97 3.49
C TYR A 179 -12.59 38.20 2.84
N VAL A 180 -13.14 38.74 1.74
CA VAL A 180 -14.25 38.13 1.00
C VAL A 180 -13.71 37.29 -0.14
N VAL A 181 -12.81 37.85 -0.94
CA VAL A 181 -12.18 37.18 -2.08
C VAL A 181 -11.34 35.99 -1.62
N GLY A 182 -10.64 36.14 -0.49
CA GLY A 182 -9.70 35.18 0.04
C GLY A 182 -8.33 35.28 -0.65
N TYR A 183 -7.59 34.19 -0.59
CA TYR A 183 -6.25 34.09 -1.17
C TYR A 183 -6.13 32.84 -2.03
N PHE A 184 -5.14 32.87 -2.91
CA PHE A 184 -4.74 31.77 -3.77
C PHE A 184 -3.22 31.63 -3.66
N SER A 185 -2.78 30.67 -2.86
CA SER A 185 -1.36 30.34 -2.64
C SER A 185 -1.18 28.82 -2.71
N PRO A 186 -1.32 28.23 -3.91
CA PRO A 186 -1.32 26.78 -4.10
C PRO A 186 -0.07 26.10 -3.49
N LEU A 187 1.08 26.77 -3.57
CA LEU A 187 2.35 26.21 -3.11
C LEU A 187 2.54 26.17 -1.59
N LEU A 188 1.88 27.04 -0.82
CA LEU A 188 2.16 27.22 0.61
C LEU A 188 0.92 27.16 1.51
N TYR A 189 -0.17 27.80 1.12
CA TYR A 189 -1.32 28.02 2.02
C TYR A 189 -2.67 27.52 1.45
N GLY A 190 -2.71 27.08 0.20
CA GLY A 190 -3.94 26.64 -0.47
C GLY A 190 -4.80 27.80 -0.97
N LYS A 191 -6.12 27.62 -0.96
CA LYS A 191 -7.13 28.57 -1.47
C LYS A 191 -8.12 28.90 -0.36
N ALA A 192 -8.66 30.12 -0.34
CA ALA A 192 -9.67 30.54 0.65
C ALA A 192 -10.74 31.45 0.04
N GLY A 193 -11.87 31.64 0.74
CA GLY A 193 -12.91 32.59 0.34
C GLY A 193 -13.58 32.24 -1.00
N LEU A 194 -13.79 33.26 -1.83
CA LEU A 194 -14.31 33.10 -3.20
C LEU A 194 -13.34 32.32 -4.09
N GLU A 195 -12.02 32.45 -3.88
CA GLU A 195 -11.01 31.68 -4.64
C GLU A 195 -11.10 30.17 -4.39
N ALA A 196 -11.60 29.73 -3.22
CA ALA A 196 -11.88 28.32 -2.94
C ALA A 196 -13.27 27.89 -3.42
N SER A 197 -14.27 28.77 -3.30
CA SER A 197 -15.66 28.46 -3.65
C SER A 197 -15.89 28.32 -5.16
N TYR A 198 -15.11 29.04 -5.98
CA TYR A 198 -15.23 29.08 -7.43
C TYR A 198 -13.99 28.51 -8.14
N ASP A 199 -13.40 27.47 -7.55
CA ASP A 199 -12.30 26.71 -8.15
C ASP A 199 -12.84 25.74 -9.21
N GLY A 200 -12.46 25.93 -10.46
CA GLY A 200 -12.90 25.13 -11.61
C GLY A 200 -11.90 25.11 -12.74
#